data_AF-A0AA37HD44-F1
#
_entry.id   AF-A0AA37HD44-F1
#
_cell.length_a   1.000
_cell.length_b   1.000
_cell.length_c   1.000
_cell.angle_alpha   90.00
_cell.angle_beta   90.00
_cell.angle_gamma   90.00
#
_symmetry.space_group_name_H-M   'P 1'
#
loop_
_entity.id
_entity.type
_entity.pdbx_description
1 polymer ?
#
loop_
_entity_poly.entity_id
_entity_poly.type
_entity_poly.pdbx_seq_one_letter_code
_entity_poly.pdbx_strand_id
1 'polypeptide(L)'
;MAHPDSIRAFGRFEAARAAGASTSTPPVEWFAGRLKRRAAERAARLEEARAARGPISAASVDAACEAIRTTVSRAVDEACAGGERADIERWNAAAKRRRQ
;
A
#
# COMPACT_ATOMS: atom_id res chain seq x y z
N MET A 1 14.76 -20.04 14.28
CA MET A 1 13.96 -19.92 13.05
C MET A 1 13.89 -18.44 12.65
N ALA A 2 14.35 -18.06 11.46
CA ALA A 2 14.41 -16.66 11.03
C ALA A 2 13.01 -16.10 10.70
N HIS A 3 12.74 -14.84 11.06
CA HIS A 3 11.46 -14.18 10.79
C HIS A 3 11.26 -13.96 9.27
N PRO A 4 10.07 -14.23 8.70
CA PRO A 4 9.85 -14.17 7.25
C PRO A 4 10.20 -12.81 6.62
N ASP A 5 9.97 -11.70 7.34
CA ASP A 5 10.36 -10.37 6.85
C ASP A 5 11.88 -10.13 6.82
N SER A 6 12.63 -10.79 7.70
CA SER A 6 14.10 -10.73 7.68
C SER A 6 14.65 -11.43 6.45
N ILE A 7 14.04 -12.56 6.05
CA ILE A 7 14.39 -13.29 4.82
C ILE A 7 14.11 -12.42 3.60
N ARG A 8 12.95 -11.76 3.55
CA ARG A 8 12.62 -10.81 2.46
C ARG A 8 13.56 -9.60 2.42
N ALA A 9 13.95 -9.08 3.59
CA ALA A 9 14.91 -7.97 3.67
C ALA A 9 16.31 -8.38 3.21
N PHE A 10 16.74 -9.59 3.57
CA PHE A 10 17.99 -10.18 3.10
C PHE A 10 17.97 -10.41 1.58
N GLY A 11 16.88 -10.93 1.01
CA GLY A 11 16.75 -11.10 -0.44
C GLY A 11 16.83 -9.77 -1.22
N ARG A 12 16.27 -8.68 -0.68
CA ARG A 12 16.44 -7.34 -1.28
C ARG A 12 17.87 -6.83 -1.19
N PHE A 13 18.57 -7.14 -0.11
CA PHE A 13 19.98 -6.84 0.02
C PHE A 13 20.81 -7.61 -1.02
N GLU A 14 20.56 -8.91 -1.18
CA GLU A 14 21.25 -9.75 -2.17
C GLU A 14 21.04 -9.21 -3.61
N ALA A 15 19.82 -8.77 -3.94
CA ALA A 15 19.55 -8.12 -5.23
C ALA A 15 20.32 -6.79 -5.41
N ALA A 16 20.39 -5.95 -4.37
CA ALA A 16 21.14 -4.69 -4.41
C ALA A 16 22.66 -4.93 -4.51
N ARG A 17 23.18 -5.98 -3.85
CA ARG A 17 24.57 -6.43 -3.96
C ARG A 17 24.88 -6.90 -5.38
N ALA A 18 24.00 -7.69 -6.00
CA ALA A 18 24.14 -8.12 -7.38
C ALA A 18 24.16 -6.94 -8.37
N ALA A 19 23.45 -5.86 -8.06
CA ALA A 19 23.48 -4.61 -8.82
C ALA A 19 24.69 -3.70 -8.51
N GLY A 20 25.64 -4.14 -7.69
CA GLY A 20 26.84 -3.36 -7.31
C GLY A 20 26.59 -2.22 -6.32
N ALA A 21 25.38 -2.10 -5.78
CA ALA A 21 25.00 -1.02 -4.85
C ALA A 21 25.37 -1.31 -3.39
N SER A 22 25.95 -2.49 -3.08
CA SER A 22 26.38 -2.84 -1.73
C SER A 22 27.59 -3.78 -1.73
N THR A 23 28.55 -3.53 -0.83
CA THR A 23 29.84 -4.22 -0.79
C THR A 23 30.06 -5.09 0.45
N SER A 24 29.22 -4.97 1.49
CA SER A 24 29.35 -5.72 2.74
C SER A 24 28.07 -6.49 3.06
N THR A 25 28.18 -7.76 3.47
CA THR A 25 27.05 -8.67 3.72
C THR A 25 26.73 -8.76 5.21
N PRO A 26 25.61 -8.17 5.68
CA PRO A 26 25.17 -8.36 7.06
C PRO A 26 24.53 -9.75 7.22
N PRO A 27 24.65 -10.39 8.40
CA PRO A 27 23.97 -11.66 8.67
C PRO A 27 22.45 -11.47 8.77
N VAL A 28 21.68 -12.54 8.58
CA VAL A 28 20.19 -12.49 8.61
C VAL A 28 19.67 -12.00 9.97
N GLU A 29 20.37 -12.34 11.05
CA GLU A 29 20.10 -11.91 12.42
C GLU A 29 20.17 -10.38 12.57
N TRP A 30 21.07 -9.73 11.82
CA TRP A 30 21.18 -8.27 11.80
C TRP A 30 19.92 -7.63 11.22
N PHE A 31 19.35 -8.21 10.16
CA PHE A 31 18.08 -7.75 9.60
C PHE A 31 16.92 -7.96 10.58
N ALA A 32 16.89 -9.08 11.29
CA ALA A 32 15.88 -9.34 12.33
C ALA A 32 15.96 -8.31 13.47
N GLY A 33 17.16 -8.04 13.99
CA GLY A 33 17.35 -7.02 15.02
C GLY A 33 17.00 -5.61 14.55
N ARG A 34 17.33 -5.26 13.30
CA ARG A 34 16.94 -3.97 12.69
C ARG A 34 15.44 -3.84 12.52
N LEU A 35 14.75 -4.89 12.08
CA LEU A 35 13.30 -4.90 11.90
C LEU A 35 12.57 -4.78 13.24
N LYS A 36 13.00 -5.52 14.27
CA LYS A 36 12.44 -5.40 15.62
C LYS A 36 12.59 -3.98 16.18
N ARG A 37 13.76 -3.37 16.05
CA ARG A 37 13.99 -1.96 16.46
C ARG A 37 13.07 -1.00 15.71
N ARG A 38 12.99 -1.12 14.37
CA ARG A 38 12.09 -0.27 13.58
C ARG A 38 10.62 -0.46 13.92
N ALA A 39 10.19 -1.68 14.23
CA ALA A 39 8.83 -1.97 14.67
C ALA A 39 8.55 -1.30 16.03
N ALA A 40 9.48 -1.42 16.98
CA ALA A 40 9.38 -0.75 18.28
C ALA A 40 9.35 0.79 18.15
N GLU A 41 10.22 1.37 17.32
CA GLU A 41 10.22 2.82 17.03
C GLU A 41 8.90 3.28 16.40
N ARG A 42 8.32 2.50 15.48
CA ARG A 42 7.02 2.81 14.90
C ARG A 42 5.91 2.74 15.94
N ALA A 43 5.92 1.72 16.79
CA ALA A 43 4.95 1.61 17.87
C ALA A 43 5.06 2.80 18.83
N ALA A 44 6.27 3.18 19.22
CA ALA A 44 6.52 4.36 20.06
C ALA A 44 5.99 5.65 19.42
N ARG A 45 6.32 5.91 18.15
CA ARG A 45 5.80 7.08 17.42
C ARG A 45 4.27 7.07 17.29
N LEU A 46 3.66 5.90 17.14
CA LEU A 46 2.20 5.78 17.09
C LEU A 46 1.57 6.09 18.45
N GLU A 47 2.16 5.60 19.54
CA GLU A 47 1.71 5.94 20.89
C GLU A 47 1.89 7.43 21.20
N GLU A 48 3.03 8.03 20.83
CA GLU A 48 3.24 9.48 20.94
C GLU A 48 2.20 10.27 20.14
N ALA A 49 1.91 9.85 18.90
CA ALA A 49 0.90 10.49 18.07
C ALA A 49 -0.52 10.33 18.65
N ARG A 50 -0.83 9.18 19.25
CA ARG A 50 -2.10 8.93 19.96
C ARG A 50 -2.22 9.84 21.18
N ALA A 51 -1.17 9.92 21.99
CA ALA A 51 -1.12 10.78 23.16
C ALA A 51 -1.27 12.26 22.78
N ALA A 52 -0.59 12.71 21.72
CA ALA A 52 -0.67 14.09 21.22
C ALA A 52 -2.04 14.45 20.61
N ARG A 53 -2.73 13.48 20.00
CA ARG A 53 -4.06 13.70 19.41
C ARG A 53 -5.17 13.88 20.45
N GLY A 54 -4.97 13.35 21.66
CA GLY A 54 -6.00 13.36 22.70
C GLY A 54 -7.19 12.43 22.39
N PRO A 55 -8.28 12.49 23.17
CA PRO A 55 -9.43 11.61 23.00
C PRO A 55 -10.10 11.82 21.65
N ILE A 56 -10.39 10.71 20.97
CA ILE A 56 -11.10 10.69 19.69
C ILE A 56 -12.59 10.84 19.97
N SER A 57 -13.21 11.91 19.49
CA SER A 57 -14.67 12.07 19.59
C SER A 57 -15.38 11.15 18.58
N ALA A 58 -16.58 10.68 18.93
CA ALA A 58 -17.43 9.91 18.01
C ALA A 58 -17.67 10.69 16.70
N ALA A 59 -17.92 12.00 16.80
CA ALA A 59 -18.08 12.88 15.64
C ALA A 59 -16.86 12.88 14.69
N SER A 60 -15.63 12.77 15.22
CA SER A 60 -14.43 12.68 14.38
C SER A 60 -14.30 11.32 13.67
N VAL A 61 -14.83 10.25 14.27
CA VAL A 61 -14.92 8.93 13.64
C VAL A 61 -15.97 8.94 12.55
N ASP A 62 -17.15 9.49 12.83
CA ASP A 62 -18.24 9.59 11.86
C ASP A 62 -17.82 10.40 10.63
N ALA A 63 -17.15 11.54 10.83
CA ALA A 63 -16.61 12.36 9.75
C ALA A 63 -15.57 11.61 8.91
N ALA A 64 -14.68 10.83 9.53
CA ALA A 64 -13.71 10.00 8.82
C ALA A 64 -14.41 8.88 8.02
N CYS A 65 -15.42 8.23 8.61
CA CYS A 65 -16.22 7.20 7.94
C CYS A 65 -17.01 7.76 6.74
N GLU A 66 -17.59 8.95 6.85
CA GLU A 66 -18.25 9.64 5.73
C GLU A 66 -17.24 10.02 4.62
N ALA A 67 -16.06 10.52 4.98
CA ALA A 67 -15.02 10.86 4.01
C ALA A 67 -14.53 9.64 3.23
N ILE A 68 -14.34 8.50 3.91
CA ILE A 68 -13.97 7.23 3.27
C ILE A 68 -15.09 6.76 2.35
N ARG A 69 -16.34 6.73 2.83
CA ARG A 69 -17.51 6.34 2.01
C ARG A 69 -17.63 7.19 0.76
N THR A 70 -17.48 8.50 0.88
CA THR A 70 -17.50 9.44 -0.25
C THR A 70 -16.38 9.14 -1.24
N THR A 71 -15.15 8.93 -0.75
CA THR A 71 -13.98 8.64 -1.60
C THR A 71 -14.15 7.32 -2.34
N VAL A 72 -14.61 6.28 -1.65
CA VAL A 72 -14.85 4.94 -2.23
C VAL A 72 -15.98 5.00 -3.25
N SER A 73 -17.10 5.66 -2.93
CA SER A 73 -18.23 5.80 -3.86
C SER A 73 -17.80 6.48 -5.15
N ARG A 74 -17.05 7.59 -5.05
CA ARG A 74 -16.50 8.26 -6.23
C ARG A 74 -15.59 7.35 -7.06
N ALA A 75 -14.71 6.58 -6.41
CA ALA A 75 -13.82 5.66 -7.12
C ALA A 75 -14.60 4.53 -7.83
N VAL A 76 -15.70 4.07 -7.22
CA VAL A 76 -16.61 3.09 -7.83
C VAL A 76 -17.32 3.70 -9.03
N ASP A 77 -17.88 4.91 -8.90
CA ASP A 77 -18.57 5.60 -9.99
C ASP A 77 -17.63 5.85 -11.18
N GLU A 78 -16.40 6.28 -10.91
CA GLU A 78 -15.35 6.47 -11.92
C GLU A 78 -14.98 5.14 -12.62
N ALA A 79 -14.87 4.04 -11.87
CA ALA A 79 -14.59 2.72 -12.44
C ALA A 79 -15.76 2.21 -13.31
N CYS A 80 -17.00 2.41 -12.86
CA CYS A 80 -18.21 2.07 -13.61
C CYS A 80 -18.30 2.88 -14.92
N ALA A 81 -18.14 4.20 -14.86
CA ALA A 81 -18.16 5.07 -16.04
C ALA A 81 -17.02 4.74 -17.02
N GLY A 82 -15.84 4.39 -16.51
CA GLY A 82 -14.72 3.92 -17.32
C GLY A 82 -15.02 2.60 -18.04
N GLY A 83 -15.66 1.65 -17.36
CA GLY A 83 -16.12 0.39 -17.93
C GLY A 83 -17.17 0.59 -19.02
N GLU A 84 -18.20 1.39 -18.76
CA GLU A 84 -19.25 1.71 -19.74
C GLU A 84 -18.68 2.35 -21.00
N ARG A 85 -17.71 3.25 -20.86
CA ARG A 85 -17.03 3.88 -22.00
C ARG A 85 -16.26 2.85 -22.82
N ALA A 86 -15.53 1.94 -22.17
CA ALA A 86 -14.80 0.87 -22.86
C ALA A 86 -15.76 -0.09 -23.58
N ASP A 87 -16.95 -0.34 -23.04
CA ASP A 87 -17.96 -1.21 -23.62
C ASP A 87 -18.60 -0.58 -24.86
N ILE A 88 -18.95 0.71 -24.79
CA ILE A 88 -19.45 1.50 -25.92
C ILE A 88 -18.41 1.54 -27.06
N GLU A 89 -17.13 1.74 -26.75
CA GLU A 89 -16.06 1.73 -27.75
C GLU A 89 -15.92 0.37 -28.43
N ARG A 90 -16.00 -0.74 -27.67
CA ARG A 90 -15.99 -2.10 -28.22
C ARG A 90 -17.20 -2.37 -29.12
N TRP A 91 -18.40 -1.95 -28.71
CA TRP A 91 -19.61 -2.09 -29.54
C TRP A 91 -19.54 -1.27 -30.82
N ASN A 92 -19.06 -0.03 -30.76
CA ASN A 92 -18.89 0.81 -31.94
C ASN A 92 -17.85 0.24 -32.92
N ALA A 93 -16.74 -0.30 -32.42
CA ALA A 93 -15.74 -0.98 -33.24
C ALA A 93 -16.32 -2.24 -33.93
N ALA A 94 -17.09 -3.05 -33.20
CA ALA A 94 -17.77 -4.22 -33.75
C ALA A 94 -18.83 -3.85 -34.79
N ALA A 95 -19.60 -2.77 -34.56
CA ALA A 95 -20.61 -2.29 -35.49
C ALA A 95 -20.00 -1.75 -36.79
N LYS A 96 -18.87 -1.03 -36.74
CA LYS A 96 -18.14 -0.57 -37.92
C LYS A 96 -17.64 -1.73 -38.78
N ARG A 97 -17.10 -2.79 -38.16
CA ARG A 97 -16.62 -3.99 -38.86
C ARG A 97 -17.72 -4.77 -39.57
N ARG A 98 -18.97 -4.70 -39.11
CA ARG A 98 -20.13 -5.36 -39.75
C ARG A 98 -20.71 -4.60 -40.94
N ARG A 99 -20.31 -3.33 -41.14
CA ARG A 99 -20.77 -2.48 -42.26
C ARG A 99 -19.78 -2.43 -43.42
N GLN A 100 -18.65 -3.13 -43.30
CA GLN A 100 -17.67 -3.37 -44.35
C GLN A 100 -17.86 -4.80 -44.86
#